data_AF-G3I1N5-F1
#
_entry.id   AF-G3I1N5-F1
#
_cell.length_a   1.000
_cell.length_b   1.000
_cell.length_c   1.000
_cell.angle_alpha   90.00
_cell.angle_beta   90.00
_cell.angle_gamma   90.00
#
_symmetry.space_group_name_H-M   'P 1'
#
loop_
_entity.id
_entity.type
_entity.pdbx_description
1 polymer ?
#
loop_
_entity_poly.entity_id
_entity_poly.type
_entity_poly.pdbx_seq_one_letter_code
_entity_poly.pdbx_strand_id
1 'polypeptide(L)'
;MGQAAWKGFALSLFDYKTAKFVVAKSKKVGLLYRVLQLTILLYLLIWVFLIKKSYQDIDTSLQSAVVTKVKGVAYTNTTMLGERLWDVADFVIPSQGENVFFVVTNLIVTPNQRQGICAEV
;
A
#
# COMPACT_ATOMS: atom_id res chain seq x y z
N MET A 1 22.04 -42.28 52.73
CA MET A 1 21.12 -42.52 51.60
C MET A 1 20.91 -41.32 50.66
N GLY A 2 21.27 -40.07 51.02
CA GLY A 2 20.94 -38.87 50.22
C GLY A 2 21.83 -38.51 49.00
N GLN A 3 23.10 -38.94 48.94
CA GLN A 3 23.99 -38.53 47.83
C GLN A 3 23.70 -39.23 46.49
N ALA A 4 23.14 -40.44 46.51
CA ALA A 4 22.76 -41.17 45.29
C ALA A 4 21.50 -40.58 44.64
N ALA A 5 20.55 -40.10 45.43
CA ALA A 5 19.29 -39.50 44.96
C ALA A 5 19.51 -38.14 44.25
N TRP A 6 20.41 -37.30 44.77
CA TRP A 6 20.76 -36.02 44.14
C TRP A 6 21.43 -36.19 42.77
N LYS A 7 22.33 -37.19 42.64
CA LYS A 7 22.98 -37.51 41.36
C LYS A 7 21.97 -38.02 40.32
N GLY A 8 21.01 -38.86 40.72
CA GLY A 8 19.95 -39.34 39.82
C GLY A 8 19.01 -38.22 39.35
N PHE A 9 18.65 -37.31 40.24
CA PHE A 9 17.83 -36.13 39.89
C PHE A 9 18.56 -35.18 38.94
N ALA A 10 19.85 -34.93 39.19
CA ALA A 10 20.68 -34.12 38.29
C ALA A 10 20.79 -34.73 36.88
N LEU A 11 20.95 -36.06 36.77
CA LEU A 11 20.98 -36.77 35.49
C LEU A 11 19.64 -36.70 34.74
N SER A 12 18.51 -36.75 35.46
CA SER A 12 17.18 -36.63 34.86
C SER A 12 16.89 -35.24 34.28
N LEU A 13 17.50 -34.17 34.80
CA LEU A 13 17.34 -32.81 34.25
C LEU A 13 18.09 -32.62 32.93
N PHE A 14 19.14 -33.41 32.69
CA PHE A 14 19.90 -33.41 31.43
C PHE A 14 19.45 -34.53 30.47
N ASP A 15 18.32 -35.20 30.76
CA ASP A 15 17.82 -36.27 29.92
C ASP A 15 17.05 -35.68 28.72
N TYR A 16 17.74 -35.58 27.58
CA TYR A 16 17.18 -35.10 26.33
C TYR A 16 16.78 -36.27 25.42
N LYS A 17 15.48 -36.57 25.39
CA LYS A 17 14.93 -37.62 24.53
C LYS A 17 14.81 -37.12 23.08
N THR A 18 15.49 -37.80 22.17
CA THR A 18 15.36 -37.59 20.72
C THR A 18 14.50 -38.67 20.08
N ALA A 19 13.78 -38.31 19.03
CA ALA A 19 13.08 -39.28 18.20
C ALA A 19 14.09 -40.20 17.49
N LYS A 20 13.85 -41.51 17.53
CA LYS A 20 14.63 -42.49 16.78
C LYS A 20 14.11 -42.53 15.35
N PHE A 21 14.96 -42.19 14.39
CA PHE A 21 14.63 -42.22 12.96
C PHE A 21 15.26 -43.45 12.28
N VAL A 22 14.56 -44.00 11.30
CA VAL A 22 15.07 -45.09 10.45
C VAL A 22 15.58 -44.50 9.13
N VAL A 23 16.85 -44.77 8.81
CA VAL A 23 17.49 -44.25 7.59
C VAL A 23 17.24 -45.20 6.42
N ALA A 24 16.40 -44.79 5.48
CA ALA A 24 16.15 -45.54 4.26
C ALA A 24 17.30 -45.37 3.24
N LYS A 25 18.04 -46.44 2.93
CA LYS A 25 19.17 -46.44 1.99
C LYS A 25 18.74 -46.71 0.53
N SER A 26 17.80 -45.94 0.00
CA SER A 26 17.38 -46.07 -1.41
C SER A 26 17.69 -44.81 -2.22
N LYS A 27 18.31 -44.99 -3.40
CA LYS A 27 18.69 -43.87 -4.28
C LYS A 27 17.47 -43.12 -4.82
N LYS A 28 16.37 -43.82 -5.12
CA LYS A 28 15.14 -43.22 -5.68
C LYS A 28 14.46 -42.28 -4.67
N VAL A 29 14.27 -42.71 -3.42
CA VAL A 29 13.65 -41.89 -2.38
C VAL A 29 14.56 -40.74 -1.98
N GLY A 30 15.88 -40.97 -1.90
CA GLY A 30 16.85 -39.91 -1.65
C GLY A 30 16.85 -38.81 -2.72
N LEU A 31 16.77 -39.19 -4.00
CA LEU A 31 16.69 -38.23 -5.10
C LEU A 31 15.41 -37.40 -5.02
N LEU A 32 14.25 -38.05 -4.80
CA LEU A 32 12.96 -37.36 -4.60
C LEU A 32 13.03 -36.34 -3.47
N TYR A 33 13.58 -36.74 -2.32
CA TYR A 33 13.74 -35.85 -1.17
C TYR A 33 14.64 -34.65 -1.48
N ARG A 34 15.75 -34.86 -2.20
CA ARG A 34 16.67 -33.78 -2.59
C ARG A 34 16.05 -32.83 -3.61
N VAL A 35 15.30 -33.32 -4.59
CA VAL A 35 14.58 -32.48 -5.56
C VAL A 35 13.56 -31.61 -4.84
N LEU A 36 12.75 -32.19 -3.95
CA LEU A 36 11.75 -31.46 -3.18
C LEU A 36 12.40 -30.37 -2.31
N GLN A 37 13.50 -30.71 -1.62
CA GLN A 37 14.27 -29.73 -0.83
C GLN A 37 14.81 -28.59 -1.71
N LEU A 38 15.34 -28.89 -2.90
CA LEU A 38 15.82 -27.88 -3.85
C LEU A 38 14.70 -26.99 -4.37
N THR A 39 13.52 -27.55 -4.67
CA THR A 39 12.36 -26.77 -5.11
C THR A 39 11.92 -25.78 -4.03
N ILE A 40 11.86 -26.20 -2.77
CA ILE A 40 11.52 -25.32 -1.65
C ILE A 40 12.57 -24.21 -1.49
N LEU A 41 13.85 -24.56 -1.51
CA LEU A 41 14.93 -23.57 -1.42
C LEU A 41 14.89 -22.55 -2.56
N LEU A 42 14.67 -23.03 -3.79
CA LEU A 42 14.58 -22.18 -4.97
C LEU A 42 13.39 -21.22 -4.87
N TYR A 43 12.23 -21.70 -4.42
CA TYR A 43 11.06 -20.87 -4.20
C TYR A 43 11.34 -19.76 -3.18
N LEU A 44 11.94 -20.09 -2.04
CA LEU A 44 12.30 -19.09 -1.03
C LEU A 44 13.26 -18.05 -1.61
N LEU A 45 14.34 -18.47 -2.28
CA LEU A 45 15.31 -17.55 -2.85
C LEU A 45 14.71 -16.66 -3.94
N ILE A 46 14.03 -17.23 -4.93
CA ILE A 46 13.51 -16.46 -6.07
C ILE A 46 12.30 -15.63 -5.66
N TRP A 47 11.29 -16.27 -5.08
CA TRP A 47 10.03 -15.60 -4.81
C TRP A 47 10.12 -14.69 -3.58
N VAL A 48 10.57 -15.23 -2.45
CA VAL A 48 10.53 -14.51 -1.17
C VAL A 48 11.65 -13.47 -1.09
N PHE A 49 12.88 -13.86 -1.44
CA PHE A 49 14.00 -12.93 -1.33
C PHE A 49 14.12 -12.01 -2.55
N LEU A 50 14.14 -12.50 -3.79
CA LEU A 50 14.38 -11.62 -4.94
C LEU A 50 13.14 -10.79 -5.33
N ILE A 51 11.97 -11.41 -5.47
CA ILE A 51 10.76 -10.71 -5.93
C ILE A 51 10.11 -9.91 -4.81
N LYS A 52 9.83 -10.55 -3.66
CA LYS A 52 9.17 -9.89 -2.53
C LYS A 52 10.10 -9.01 -1.70
N LYS A 53 11.43 -9.15 -1.86
CA LYS A 53 12.44 -8.40 -1.12
C LYS A 53 12.20 -8.41 0.40
N SER A 54 11.77 -9.56 0.94
CA SER A 54 11.45 -9.71 2.37
C SER A 54 12.61 -9.48 3.34
N TYR A 55 13.82 -9.32 2.82
CA TYR A 55 14.99 -8.93 3.60
C TYR A 55 15.05 -7.41 3.87
N GLN A 56 14.15 -6.62 3.27
CA GLN A 56 14.06 -5.17 3.45
C GLN A 56 12.77 -4.82 4.18
N ASP A 57 12.85 -3.94 5.16
CA ASP A 57 11.68 -3.27 5.72
C ASP A 57 11.22 -2.16 4.77
N ILE A 58 9.94 -2.17 4.41
CA ILE A 58 9.33 -1.17 3.53
C ILE A 58 8.63 -0.15 4.42
N ASP A 59 9.13 1.09 4.41
CA ASP A 59 8.42 2.19 5.06
C ASP A 59 7.15 2.52 4.26
N THR A 60 6.00 2.40 4.92
CA THR A 60 4.68 2.67 4.35
C THR A 60 4.17 4.05 4.70
N SER A 61 4.88 4.78 5.57
CA SER A 61 4.47 6.09 6.08
C SER A 61 4.97 7.23 5.20
N LEU A 62 4.68 7.17 3.90
CA LEU A 62 5.06 8.22 2.96
C LEU A 62 4.30 9.51 3.26
N GLN A 63 4.99 10.49 3.85
CA GLN A 63 4.48 11.85 3.99
C GLN A 63 4.83 12.65 2.75
N SER A 64 3.86 12.88 1.87
CA SER A 64 4.01 13.72 0.68
C SER A 64 3.18 15.00 0.80
N ALA A 65 3.82 16.15 0.59
CA ALA A 65 3.14 17.44 0.50
C ALA A 65 3.22 17.94 -0.95
N VAL A 66 2.07 18.27 -1.53
CA VAL A 66 1.96 18.83 -2.89
C VAL A 66 1.41 20.24 -2.77
N VAL A 67 2.10 21.21 -3.37
CA VAL A 67 1.66 22.61 -3.42
C VAL A 67 1.44 22.97 -4.87
N THR A 68 0.21 23.30 -5.23
CA THR A 68 -0.17 23.62 -6.60
C THR A 68 -0.50 25.11 -6.75
N LYS A 69 -0.08 25.73 -7.86
CA LYS A 69 -0.39 27.12 -8.18
C LYS A 69 -0.70 27.25 -9.67
N VAL A 70 -1.95 27.58 -9.96
CA VAL A 70 -2.43 27.81 -11.32
C VAL A 70 -2.15 29.26 -11.72
N LYS A 71 -1.84 29.49 -13.01
CA LYS A 71 -1.66 30.83 -13.59
C LYS A 71 -2.36 30.88 -14.95
N GLY A 72 -3.12 31.93 -15.20
CA GLY A 72 -3.77 32.14 -16.48
C GLY A 72 -4.93 33.11 -16.35
N VAL A 73 -5.25 33.77 -17.46
CA VAL A 73 -6.42 34.63 -17.60
C VAL A 73 -7.20 34.17 -18.82
N ALA A 74 -8.53 34.20 -18.73
CA ALA A 74 -9.40 33.80 -19.84
C ALA A 74 -10.44 34.88 -20.08
N TYR A 75 -10.73 35.18 -21.35
CA TYR A 75 -11.75 36.14 -21.73
C TYR A 75 -12.94 35.42 -22.33
N THR A 76 -14.15 35.76 -21.87
CA THR A 76 -15.39 35.23 -22.42
C THR A 76 -16.33 36.37 -22.77
N ASN A 77 -17.01 36.25 -23.90
CA ASN A 77 -18.10 37.14 -24.28
C ASN A 77 -19.35 36.28 -24.49
N THR A 78 -20.31 36.35 -23.55
CA THR A 78 -21.55 35.57 -23.61
C THR A 78 -22.75 36.48 -23.51
N THR A 79 -23.88 36.08 -24.10
CA THR A 79 -25.12 36.89 -24.09
C THR A 79 -25.68 37.12 -22.68
N MET A 80 -25.41 36.20 -21.75
CA MET A 80 -25.93 36.26 -20.37
C MET A 80 -25.04 37.08 -19.42
N LEU A 81 -23.71 36.98 -19.52
CA LEU A 81 -22.76 37.65 -18.62
C LEU A 81 -22.02 38.84 -19.26
N GLY A 82 -22.18 39.06 -20.56
CA GLY A 82 -21.44 40.06 -21.32
C GLY A 82 -19.96 39.71 -21.48
N GLU A 83 -19.15 40.75 -21.66
CA GLU A 83 -17.69 40.67 -21.69
C GLU A 83 -17.14 40.52 -20.28
N ARG A 84 -16.47 39.41 -20.00
CA ARG A 84 -15.88 39.13 -18.69
C ARG A 84 -14.49 38.53 -18.82
N LEU A 85 -13.56 39.05 -18.04
CA LEU A 85 -12.25 38.46 -17.82
C LEU A 85 -12.31 37.58 -16.57
N TRP A 86 -11.80 36.36 -16.69
CA TRP A 86 -11.69 35.37 -15.63
C TRP A 86 -10.24 35.25 -15.21
N ASP A 87 -9.97 35.41 -13.92
CA ASP A 87 -8.66 35.15 -13.32
C ASP A 87 -8.68 33.85 -12.51
N VAL A 88 -7.51 33.40 -12.05
CA VAL A 88 -7.31 32.20 -11.24
C VAL A 88 -8.25 32.15 -10.03
N ALA A 89 -8.59 33.30 -9.45
CA ALA A 89 -9.53 33.39 -8.33
C ALA A 89 -10.98 33.02 -8.71
N ASP A 90 -11.36 33.17 -9.98
CA ASP A 90 -12.74 32.93 -10.44
C ASP A 90 -12.95 31.50 -10.92
N PHE A 91 -11.98 30.92 -11.64
CA PHE A 91 -12.12 29.59 -12.24
C PHE A 91 -11.44 28.46 -11.45
N VAL A 92 -10.62 28.76 -10.43
CA VAL A 92 -9.99 27.72 -9.58
C VAL A 92 -10.67 27.62 -8.22
N ILE A 93 -11.19 26.43 -7.90
CA ILE A 93 -11.91 26.17 -6.65
C ILE A 93 -11.37 24.89 -5.99
N PRO A 94 -10.96 24.91 -4.70
CA PRO A 94 -10.63 26.09 -3.91
C PRO A 94 -9.33 26.74 -4.40
N SER A 95 -9.20 28.06 -4.28
CA SER A 95 -7.99 28.79 -4.69
C SER A 95 -6.79 28.59 -3.74
N GLN A 96 -6.94 27.78 -2.68
CA GLN A 96 -5.97 27.62 -1.60
C GLN A 96 -4.78 26.70 -1.94
N GLY A 97 -4.74 26.10 -3.13
CA GLY A 97 -3.56 25.33 -3.59
C GLY A 97 -3.31 24.04 -2.81
N GLU A 98 -4.40 23.39 -2.37
CA GLU A 98 -4.37 22.08 -1.72
C GLU A 98 -4.03 20.94 -2.71
N ASN A 99 -4.04 19.70 -2.23
CA ASN A 99 -3.75 18.51 -3.04
C ASN A 99 -4.72 18.32 -4.23
N VAL A 100 -5.90 18.95 -4.21
CA VAL A 100 -6.91 18.88 -5.26
C VAL A 100 -7.42 20.28 -5.57
N PHE A 101 -7.51 20.61 -6.86
CA PHE A 101 -8.12 21.84 -7.34
C PHE A 101 -8.99 21.55 -8.57
N PHE A 102 -10.06 22.31 -8.72
CA PHE A 102 -10.94 22.26 -9.89
C PHE A 102 -10.68 23.47 -10.79
N VAL A 103 -10.72 23.28 -12.11
CA VAL A 103 -10.63 24.35 -13.11
C VAL A 103 -11.95 24.38 -13.88
N VAL A 104 -12.71 25.46 -13.70
CA VAL A 104 -13.96 25.70 -14.44
C VAL A 104 -13.61 26.04 -15.89
N THR A 105 -14.02 25.18 -16.81
CA THR A 105 -13.82 25.40 -18.26
C THR A 105 -15.08 25.83 -19.00
N ASN A 106 -16.25 25.55 -18.42
CA ASN A 106 -17.55 25.94 -18.96
C ASN A 106 -18.51 26.24 -17.80
N LEU A 107 -19.41 27.21 -17.99
CA LEU A 107 -20.37 27.66 -16.98
C LEU A 107 -21.68 28.10 -17.63
N ILE A 108 -22.78 27.75 -16.97
CA ILE A 108 -24.13 28.22 -17.27
C ILE A 108 -24.61 28.97 -16.02
N VAL A 109 -24.95 30.25 -16.17
CA VAL A 109 -25.34 31.11 -15.04
C VAL A 109 -26.80 31.51 -15.20
N THR A 110 -27.56 31.32 -14.14
CA THR A 110 -28.96 31.74 -14.01
C THR A 110 -29.04 32.88 -12.99
N PRO A 111 -28.87 34.16 -13.41
CA PRO A 111 -28.86 35.29 -12.49
C PRO A 111 -30.23 35.48 -11.84
N ASN A 112 -30.26 36.06 -10.65
CA ASN A 112 -31.48 36.48 -9.94
C ASN A 112 -32.50 35.37 -9.66
N GLN A 113 -32.06 34.13 -9.44
CA GLN A 113 -32.95 33.08 -8.94
C GLN A 113 -33.58 33.49 -7.61
N ARG A 114 -34.91 33.34 -7.50
CA ARG A 114 -35.70 33.64 -6.32
C ARG A 114 -36.55 32.44 -5.96
N GLN A 115 -36.79 32.25 -4.67
CA GLN A 115 -37.67 31.20 -4.19
C GLN A 115 -39.13 31.52 -4.58
N GLY A 116 -39.79 30.57 -5.25
CA GLY A 116 -41.16 30.71 -5.71
C GLY A 116 -41.68 29.41 -6.30
N ILE A 117 -42.92 29.43 -6.79
CA ILE A 117 -43.51 28.32 -7.53
C ILE A 117 -43.37 28.64 -9.02
N CYS A 118 -42.58 27.83 -9.72
CA CYS A 118 -42.35 27.93 -11.16
C CYS A 118 -42.29 26.52 -11.79
N ALA A 119 -42.54 26.42 -13.09
CA ALA A 119 -42.36 25.19 -13.85
C ALA A 119 -40.87 24.94 -14.15
N GLU A 120 -40.48 23.68 -14.32
CA GLU A 120 -39.16 23.29 -14.81
C GLU A 120 -39.01 23.71 -16.29
N VAL A 121 -37.81 24.21 -16.64
CA VAL A 121 -37.45 24.70 -17.99
C VAL A 121 -36.21 23.97 -18.47
#